data_AF-A0A954Q5V6-F1
#
_entry.id   AF-A0A954Q5V6-F1
#
_cell.length_a   1.000
_cell.length_b   1.000
_cell.length_c   1.000
_cell.angle_alpha   90.00
_cell.angle_beta   90.00
_cell.angle_gamma   90.00
#
_symmetry.space_group_name_H-M   'P 1'
#
loop_
_entity.id
_entity.type
_entity.pdbx_description
1 polymer ?
#
loop_
_entity_poly.entity_id
_entity_poly.type
_entity_poly.pdbx_seq_one_letter_code
_entity_poly.pdbx_strand_id
1 'polypeptide(L)'
;METVHHDYAPKGVKFYYIYKALAHPETNGYIAPFTLEERLLHVKEAERTLGSEIPWICDTMENDLKHGLGDAPNSEFIIDPDGKVAVRRSWSKPSDLRSDLEKLVGAVDKPTTVADLNMKKAEPPKVAKTGIVARVKMPGQMQALTIQPEMISLEPFYVKLRVEADINVTKNGKGKLYLGFHLDPLYDVHWNNLAAPLTFEIKTSDGTTISPSNGEAPKIEVESDADPREFLLDIDAGQGADSFEVTVKYFACNDAEGWCKPVTQQYTVALQVDRDGGNARRTSQPAARGKRPPGRPAPGTPSAAGNRLMGMVSSVDLESRVVTIRTREGGEREVVVPAEVVIRRDEREANLSDLERRNRIMIELDGDRKDDEGRPYAKRVMTRSN
;
A
#
# COMPACT_ATOMS: atom_id res chain seq x y z
N MET A 1 2.00 14.12 14.75
CA MET A 1 1.69 13.19 15.85
C MET A 1 2.49 13.56 17.08
N GLU A 2 3.81 13.55 17.01
CA GLU A 2 4.70 13.92 18.14
C GLU A 2 4.38 15.24 18.85
N THR A 3 4.05 16.31 18.10
CA THR A 3 3.65 17.59 18.71
C THR A 3 2.36 17.47 19.53
N VAL A 4 1.43 16.63 19.10
CA VAL A 4 0.17 16.37 19.81
C VAL A 4 0.44 15.50 21.02
N HIS A 5 1.32 14.50 20.91
CA HIS A 5 1.76 13.70 22.05
C HIS A 5 2.39 14.57 23.14
N HIS A 6 3.34 15.45 22.79
CA HIS A 6 4.00 16.36 23.74
C HIS A 6 2.99 17.23 24.51
N ASP A 7 1.95 17.71 23.83
CA ASP A 7 0.96 18.60 24.41
C ASP A 7 -0.08 17.90 25.29
N TYR A 8 -0.50 16.68 24.91
CA TYR A 8 -1.64 16.02 25.54
C TYR A 8 -1.27 14.82 26.43
N ALA A 9 -0.06 14.27 26.31
CA ALA A 9 0.42 13.24 27.24
C ALA A 9 0.46 13.73 28.69
N PRO A 10 0.94 14.96 29.00
CA PRO A 10 0.88 15.51 30.35
C PRO A 10 -0.54 15.72 30.88
N LYS A 11 -1.54 15.81 29.98
CA LYS A 11 -2.96 15.90 30.32
C LYS A 11 -3.63 14.54 30.51
N GLY A 12 -2.85 13.45 30.53
CA GLY A 12 -3.32 12.09 30.81
C GLY A 12 -3.70 11.26 29.58
N VAL A 13 -3.51 11.77 28.36
CA VAL A 13 -3.78 11.02 27.14
C VAL A 13 -2.62 10.06 26.83
N LYS A 14 -2.92 8.78 26.61
CA LYS A 14 -1.91 7.79 26.22
C LYS A 14 -1.89 7.63 24.70
N PHE A 15 -0.69 7.64 24.12
CA PHE A 15 -0.48 7.49 22.68
C PHE A 15 0.23 6.17 22.40
N TYR A 16 -0.15 5.52 21.31
CA TYR A 16 0.49 4.32 20.81
C TYR A 16 0.51 4.35 19.28
N TYR A 17 1.64 3.99 18.68
CA TYR A 17 1.65 3.56 17.28
C TYR A 17 1.41 2.06 17.22
N ILE A 18 0.69 1.60 16.18
CA ILE A 18 0.51 0.17 15.93
C ILE A 18 1.20 -0.17 14.61
N TYR A 19 2.26 -0.97 14.69
CA TYR A 19 2.95 -1.51 13.53
C TYR A 19 2.21 -2.75 13.01
N LYS A 20 1.67 -2.65 11.80
CA LYS A 20 0.84 -3.67 11.13
C LYS A 20 1.53 -4.15 9.85
N ALA A 21 0.91 -5.10 9.16
CA ALA A 21 1.33 -5.51 7.82
C ALA A 21 1.60 -4.33 6.88
N LEU A 22 2.64 -4.47 6.05
CA LEU A 22 3.08 -3.43 5.13
C LEU A 22 2.04 -3.15 4.04
N ALA A 23 1.51 -1.94 4.00
CA ALA A 23 0.58 -1.53 2.94
C ALA A 23 1.25 -1.49 1.55
N HIS A 24 2.54 -1.10 1.53
CA HIS A 24 3.33 -0.95 0.32
C HIS A 24 4.72 -1.59 0.48
N PRO A 25 4.81 -2.94 0.38
CA PRO A 25 6.09 -3.62 0.33
C PRO A 25 6.99 -3.08 -0.79
N GLU A 26 8.29 -3.29 -0.64
CA GLU A 26 9.39 -2.71 -1.43
C GLU A 26 9.65 -1.21 -1.20
N THR A 27 8.76 -0.50 -0.48
CA THR A 27 9.04 0.90 -0.09
C THR A 27 10.25 0.91 0.86
N ASN A 28 11.32 1.61 0.47
CA ASN A 28 12.61 1.61 1.16
C ASN A 28 13.25 0.21 1.28
N GLY A 29 12.90 -0.74 0.40
CA GLY A 29 13.48 -2.09 0.38
C GLY A 29 12.80 -3.10 1.30
N TYR A 30 11.90 -2.69 2.20
CA TYR A 30 11.25 -3.61 3.14
C TYR A 30 10.22 -4.51 2.47
N ILE A 31 10.36 -5.82 2.66
CA ILE A 31 9.32 -6.83 2.38
C ILE A 31 8.64 -7.23 3.70
N ALA A 32 7.49 -7.90 3.61
CA ALA A 32 6.79 -8.40 4.80
C ALA A 32 7.71 -9.29 5.64
N PRO A 33 7.74 -9.10 6.98
CA PRO A 33 8.48 -9.98 7.86
C PRO A 33 7.87 -11.38 7.85
N PHE A 34 8.71 -12.40 8.06
CA PHE A 34 8.29 -13.79 8.12
C PHE A 34 8.12 -14.29 9.56
N THR A 35 8.77 -13.61 10.51
CA THR A 35 8.73 -13.94 11.92
C THR A 35 8.34 -12.72 12.76
N LEU A 36 7.90 -12.96 13.99
CA LEU A 36 7.60 -11.88 14.93
C LEU A 36 8.87 -11.10 15.28
N GLU A 37 10.01 -11.78 15.39
CA GLU A 37 11.32 -11.20 15.66
C GLU A 37 11.68 -10.18 14.58
N GLU A 38 11.50 -10.52 13.31
CA GLU A 38 11.71 -9.58 12.20
C GLU A 38 10.73 -8.42 12.24
N ARG A 39 9.45 -8.68 12.52
CA ARG A 39 8.48 -7.60 12.67
C ARG A 39 8.86 -6.63 13.79
N LEU A 40 9.40 -7.14 14.89
CA LEU A 40 9.95 -6.31 15.97
C LEU A 40 11.23 -5.56 15.56
N LEU A 41 12.06 -6.13 14.69
CA LEU A 41 13.18 -5.41 14.08
C LEU A 41 12.69 -4.25 13.20
N HIS A 42 11.62 -4.44 12.42
CA HIS A 42 10.99 -3.35 11.69
C HIS A 42 10.49 -2.24 12.63
N VAL A 43 9.89 -2.61 13.77
CA VAL A 43 9.45 -1.63 14.79
C VAL A 43 10.63 -0.83 15.32
N LYS A 44 11.71 -1.51 15.75
CA LYS A 44 12.94 -0.85 16.24
C LYS A 44 13.53 0.09 15.20
N GLU A 45 13.52 -0.32 13.94
CA GLU A 45 14.04 0.49 12.84
C GLU A 45 13.15 1.70 12.54
N ALA A 46 11.83 1.55 12.63
CA ALA A 46 10.88 2.66 12.54
C ALA A 46 11.06 3.65 13.71
N GLU A 47 11.22 3.17 14.94
CA GLU A 47 11.52 3.98 16.12
C GLU A 47 12.81 4.79 15.92
N ARG A 48 13.89 4.13 15.51
CA ARG A 48 15.20 4.76 15.24
C ARG A 48 15.11 5.82 14.15
N THR A 49 14.49 5.49 13.02
CA THR A 49 14.37 6.40 11.86
C THR A 49 13.53 7.62 12.20
N LEU A 50 12.40 7.41 12.88
CA LEU A 50 11.46 8.48 13.21
C LEU A 50 11.90 9.31 14.42
N GLY A 51 12.78 8.77 15.28
CA GLY A 51 13.19 9.41 16.53
C GLY A 51 12.02 9.67 17.47
N SER A 52 10.98 8.84 17.39
CA SER A 52 9.74 8.99 18.15
C SER A 52 9.89 8.44 19.56
N GLU A 53 9.26 9.11 20.52
CA GLU A 53 9.16 8.65 21.92
C GLU A 53 7.80 8.00 22.21
N ILE A 54 6.88 8.00 21.24
CA ILE A 54 5.58 7.34 21.39
C ILE A 54 5.79 5.82 21.36
N PRO A 55 5.27 5.08 22.35
CA PRO A 55 5.40 3.63 22.38
C PRO A 55 4.80 2.95 21.13
N TRP A 56 5.51 1.96 20.60
CA TRP A 56 5.04 1.13 19.50
C TRP A 56 4.49 -0.20 20.01
N ILE A 57 3.35 -0.60 19.44
CA ILE A 57 2.75 -1.91 19.60
C ILE A 57 2.96 -2.66 18.29
N CYS A 58 3.61 -3.81 18.36
CA CYS A 58 3.71 -4.73 17.24
C CYS A 58 2.44 -5.56 17.15
N ASP A 59 1.77 -5.56 16.00
CA ASP A 59 0.65 -6.47 15.73
C ASP A 59 1.14 -7.92 15.60
N THR A 60 0.25 -8.89 15.84
CA THR A 60 0.52 -10.33 15.69
C THR A 60 0.81 -10.68 14.23
N MET A 61 1.46 -11.81 13.97
CA MET A 61 1.74 -12.22 12.59
C MET A 61 0.46 -12.45 11.77
N GLU A 62 -0.63 -12.78 12.46
CA GLU A 62 -2.00 -12.94 11.98
C GLU A 62 -2.74 -11.61 11.74
N ASN A 63 -2.11 -10.47 12.09
CA ASN A 63 -2.64 -9.12 11.90
C ASN A 63 -3.98 -8.86 12.62
N ASP A 64 -4.12 -9.39 13.84
CA ASP A 64 -5.37 -9.35 14.61
C ASP A 64 -5.84 -7.91 14.88
N LEU A 65 -4.93 -7.00 15.27
CA LEU A 65 -5.30 -5.60 15.52
C LEU A 65 -5.66 -4.90 14.22
N LYS A 66 -4.91 -5.13 13.13
CA LYS A 66 -5.24 -4.59 11.81
C LYS A 66 -6.67 -4.96 11.42
N HIS A 67 -7.04 -6.23 11.55
CA HIS A 67 -8.37 -6.72 11.20
C HIS A 67 -9.45 -6.19 12.16
N GLY A 68 -9.20 -6.23 13.46
CA GLY A 68 -10.11 -5.71 14.49
C GLY A 68 -10.40 -4.22 14.35
N LEU A 69 -9.43 -3.44 13.83
CA LEU A 69 -9.55 -2.01 13.59
C LEU A 69 -10.01 -1.67 12.15
N GLY A 70 -10.38 -2.67 11.35
CA GLY A 70 -11.01 -2.50 10.03
C GLY A 70 -10.05 -2.18 8.89
N ASP A 71 -8.84 -2.73 8.90
CA ASP A 71 -7.91 -2.88 7.78
C ASP A 71 -7.35 -1.63 7.11
N ALA A 72 -7.75 -0.44 7.56
CA ALA A 72 -7.18 0.79 7.05
C ALA A 72 -5.67 0.85 7.38
N PRO A 73 -4.80 1.21 6.42
CA PRO A 73 -3.35 1.14 6.60
C PRO A 73 -2.86 2.13 7.67
N ASN A 74 -3.39 3.36 7.66
CA ASN A 74 -2.97 4.45 8.53
C ASN A 74 -4.13 5.02 9.37
N SER A 75 -5.02 4.15 9.85
CA SER A 75 -6.16 4.56 10.69
C SER A 75 -5.74 5.13 12.04
N GLU A 76 -6.63 5.94 12.62
CA GLU A 76 -6.47 6.58 13.92
C GLU A 76 -7.73 6.39 14.75
N PHE A 77 -7.54 6.10 16.04
CA PHE A 77 -8.63 5.89 17.00
C PHE A 77 -8.36 6.68 18.27
N ILE A 78 -9.41 7.25 18.85
CA ILE A 78 -9.40 7.76 20.22
C ILE A 78 -10.33 6.86 21.02
N ILE A 79 -9.80 6.25 22.07
CA ILE A 79 -10.52 5.36 22.97
C ILE A 79 -10.69 6.10 24.29
N ASP A 80 -11.92 6.17 24.80
CA ASP A 80 -12.24 6.82 26.07
C ASP A 80 -11.88 5.92 27.28
N PRO A 81 -11.94 6.45 28.52
CA PRO A 81 -11.63 5.67 29.72
C PRO A 81 -12.54 4.46 29.96
N ASP A 82 -13.73 4.42 29.36
CA ASP A 82 -14.66 3.28 29.44
C ASP A 82 -14.35 2.20 28.38
N GLY A 83 -13.31 2.42 27.55
CA GLY A 83 -12.91 1.52 26.47
C GLY A 83 -13.75 1.67 25.19
N LYS A 84 -14.53 2.73 25.05
CA LYS A 84 -15.33 2.99 23.84
C LYS A 84 -14.57 3.84 22.84
N VAL A 85 -14.81 3.58 21.56
CA VAL A 85 -14.24 4.40 20.48
C VAL A 85 -14.98 5.74 20.43
N ALA A 86 -14.34 6.80 20.90
CA ALA A 86 -14.85 8.17 20.84
C ALA A 86 -14.68 8.78 19.45
N VAL A 87 -13.55 8.48 18.78
CA VAL A 87 -13.27 8.92 17.41
C VAL A 87 -12.62 7.79 16.62
N ARG A 88 -13.02 7.66 15.35
CA ARG A 88 -12.40 6.76 14.37
C ARG A 88 -12.14 7.50 13.07
N ARG A 89 -10.93 7.34 12.52
CA ARG A 89 -10.56 7.83 11.19
C ARG A 89 -9.90 6.74 10.38
N SER A 90 -10.17 6.74 9.07
CA SER A 90 -9.49 5.88 8.10
C SER A 90 -8.06 6.34 7.79
N TRP A 91 -7.73 7.60 8.12
CA TRP A 91 -6.39 8.18 7.92
C TRP A 91 -6.05 9.16 9.04
N SER A 92 -4.91 8.97 9.70
CA SER A 92 -4.42 9.86 10.75
C SER A 92 -4.10 11.24 10.21
N LYS A 93 -4.54 12.28 10.94
CA LYS A 93 -4.28 13.68 10.62
C LYS A 93 -4.06 14.46 11.92
N PRO A 94 -2.81 14.85 12.24
CA PRO A 94 -2.47 15.45 13.54
C PRO A 94 -3.26 16.70 13.91
N SER A 95 -3.66 17.52 12.93
CA SER A 95 -4.49 18.70 13.19
C SER A 95 -5.87 18.33 13.71
N ASP A 96 -6.46 17.27 13.15
CA ASP A 96 -7.81 16.85 13.49
C ASP A 96 -7.81 16.13 14.83
N LEU A 97 -6.78 15.31 15.10
CA LEU A 97 -6.53 14.74 16.42
C LEU A 97 -6.42 15.81 17.51
N ARG A 98 -5.65 16.88 17.25
CA ARG A 98 -5.54 18.01 18.19
C ARG A 98 -6.90 18.65 18.46
N SER A 99 -7.69 18.91 17.42
CA SER A 99 -9.03 19.49 17.58
C SER A 99 -9.98 18.59 18.36
N ASP A 100 -9.87 17.26 18.25
CA ASP A 100 -10.67 16.36 19.09
C ASP A 100 -10.20 16.39 20.54
N LEU A 101 -8.89 16.29 20.78
CA LEU A 101 -8.36 16.28 22.13
C LEU A 101 -8.62 17.61 22.84
N GLU A 102 -8.62 18.73 22.13
CA GLU A 102 -9.10 19.99 22.70
C GLU A 102 -10.54 19.91 23.21
N LYS A 103 -11.46 19.27 22.48
CA LYS A 103 -12.86 19.09 22.90
C LYS A 103 -12.99 18.08 24.04
N LEU A 104 -12.19 17.01 24.03
CA LEU A 104 -12.31 15.89 24.95
C LEU A 104 -11.57 16.11 26.27
N VAL A 105 -10.39 16.73 26.22
CA VAL A 105 -9.49 16.90 27.38
C VAL A 105 -9.08 18.37 27.61
N GLY A 106 -9.64 19.30 26.83
CA GLY A 106 -9.41 20.75 26.96
C GLY A 106 -8.22 21.26 26.16
N ALA A 107 -8.25 22.56 25.85
CA ALA A 107 -7.23 23.26 25.07
C ALA A 107 -5.83 23.26 25.71
N VAL A 108 -4.81 23.54 24.90
CA VAL A 108 -3.42 23.69 25.30
C VAL A 108 -3.00 25.12 24.99
N ASP A 109 -2.51 25.84 25.99
CA ASP A 109 -2.26 27.30 25.89
C ASP A 109 -1.23 27.67 24.82
N LYS A 110 -0.17 26.86 24.70
CA LYS A 110 0.92 27.06 23.73
C LYS A 110 1.18 25.75 22.99
N PRO A 111 0.43 25.47 21.92
CA PRO A 111 0.60 24.24 21.15
C PRO A 111 2.02 24.08 20.63
N THR A 112 2.61 22.91 20.86
CA THR A 112 3.95 22.55 20.38
C THR A 112 3.97 22.51 18.84
N THR A 113 5.00 23.11 18.25
CA THR A 113 5.28 23.09 16.81
C THR A 113 6.36 22.06 16.48
N VAL A 114 6.54 21.74 15.20
CA VAL A 114 7.60 20.80 14.77
C VAL A 114 9.00 21.31 15.14
N ALA A 115 9.22 22.62 15.12
CA ALA A 115 10.51 23.23 15.45
C ALA A 115 10.87 23.09 16.94
N ASP A 116 9.87 22.92 17.81
CA ASP A 116 10.07 22.70 19.24
C ASP A 116 10.50 21.25 19.53
N LEU A 117 10.26 20.33 18.59
CA LEU A 117 10.65 18.94 18.73
C LEU A 117 12.11 18.74 18.34
N ASN A 118 12.97 18.56 19.32
CA ASN A 118 14.39 18.20 19.14
C ASN A 118 14.57 16.71 18.79
N MET A 119 13.84 16.23 17.78
CA MET A 119 13.81 14.80 17.43
C MET A 119 15.14 14.31 16.87
N LYS A 120 15.63 13.19 17.41
CA LYS A 120 16.85 12.51 16.91
C LYS A 120 16.48 11.50 15.83
N LYS A 121 16.11 12.01 14.66
CA LYS A 121 15.85 11.17 13.48
C LYS A 121 17.16 10.62 12.93
N ALA A 122 17.08 9.45 12.32
CA ALA A 122 18.20 8.86 11.60
C ALA A 122 17.79 8.53 10.17
N GLU A 123 18.77 8.53 9.26
CA GLU A 123 18.54 8.04 7.91
C GLU A 123 18.21 6.54 7.94
N PRO A 124 17.37 6.04 7.01
CA PRO A 124 17.18 4.61 6.82
C PRO A 124 18.52 3.88 6.60
N PRO A 125 18.57 2.55 6.79
CA PRO A 125 19.78 1.78 6.59
C PRO A 125 20.33 2.02 5.18
N LYS A 126 21.64 2.26 5.09
CA LYS A 126 22.28 2.40 3.78
C LYS A 126 22.36 1.02 3.17
N VAL A 127 21.80 0.86 1.98
CA VAL A 127 21.93 -0.36 1.20
C VAL A 127 23.03 -0.18 0.15
N ALA A 128 23.58 -1.29 -0.34
CA ALA A 128 24.46 -1.27 -1.51
C ALA A 128 23.75 -0.62 -2.71
N LYS A 129 24.53 -0.27 -3.75
CA LYS A 129 24.01 0.47 -4.90
C LYS A 129 22.79 -0.24 -5.51
N THR A 130 21.78 0.54 -5.87
CA THR A 130 20.56 0.07 -6.54
C THR A 130 20.37 0.77 -7.89
N GLY A 131 19.46 0.26 -8.71
CA GLY A 131 19.17 0.75 -10.06
C GLY A 131 20.14 0.25 -11.14
N ILE A 132 20.87 -0.82 -10.86
CA ILE A 132 21.78 -1.52 -11.78
C ILE A 132 21.02 -2.59 -12.56
N VAL A 133 20.25 -3.43 -11.86
CA VAL A 133 19.47 -4.51 -12.50
C VAL A 133 18.12 -3.97 -12.96
N ALA A 134 17.81 -4.22 -14.23
CA ALA A 134 16.54 -3.84 -14.80
C ALA A 134 15.40 -4.64 -14.13
N ARG A 135 14.38 -3.92 -13.65
CA ARG A 135 13.19 -4.51 -13.03
C ARG A 135 12.35 -5.26 -14.07
N VAL A 136 11.76 -6.39 -13.67
CA VAL A 136 10.81 -7.13 -14.51
C VAL A 136 9.57 -6.28 -14.79
N LYS A 137 9.17 -6.20 -16.06
CA LYS A 137 7.94 -5.53 -16.46
C LYS A 137 6.74 -6.45 -16.18
N MET A 138 5.90 -6.05 -15.22
CA MET A 138 4.70 -6.81 -14.88
C MET A 138 3.71 -6.86 -16.05
N PRO A 139 3.09 -8.02 -16.34
CA PRO A 139 2.11 -8.19 -17.42
C PRO A 139 0.78 -7.47 -17.13
N GLY A 140 0.55 -7.05 -15.90
CA GLY A 140 -0.65 -6.35 -15.46
C GLY A 140 -0.66 -6.14 -13.95
N GLN A 141 -1.86 -6.02 -13.38
CA GLN A 141 -2.03 -6.07 -11.94
C GLN A 141 -1.83 -7.51 -11.46
N MET A 142 -1.01 -7.67 -10.43
CA MET A 142 -0.73 -8.95 -9.79
C MET A 142 -1.06 -8.84 -8.30
N GLN A 143 -1.41 -9.98 -7.69
CA GLN A 143 -1.80 -10.08 -6.30
C GLN A 143 -0.77 -10.92 -5.55
N ALA A 144 -0.34 -10.46 -4.38
CA ALA A 144 0.56 -11.23 -3.52
C ALA A 144 -0.07 -12.58 -3.16
N LEU A 145 0.76 -13.63 -3.17
CA LEU A 145 0.38 -14.95 -2.69
C LEU A 145 0.89 -15.17 -1.27
N THR A 146 0.21 -16.03 -0.52
CA THR A 146 0.64 -16.42 0.83
C THR A 146 1.91 -17.26 0.76
N ILE A 147 2.90 -16.89 1.56
CA ILE A 147 4.20 -17.55 1.62
C ILE A 147 4.46 -18.01 3.04
N GLN A 148 4.78 -19.30 3.20
CA GLN A 148 5.27 -19.86 4.44
C GLN A 148 6.75 -20.24 4.24
N PRO A 149 7.68 -19.54 4.90
CA PRO A 149 9.08 -19.96 4.89
C PRO A 149 9.27 -21.20 5.76
N GLU A 150 10.23 -22.03 5.36
CA GLU A 150 10.69 -23.16 6.13
C GLU A 150 11.92 -22.79 6.97
N MET A 151 11.87 -23.11 8.26
CA MET A 151 12.98 -22.90 9.19
C MET A 151 14.00 -24.05 9.09
N ILE A 152 14.65 -24.16 7.93
CA ILE A 152 15.66 -25.20 7.67
C ILE A 152 17.03 -24.90 8.28
N SER A 153 17.24 -23.68 8.78
CA SER A 153 18.46 -23.25 9.47
C SER A 153 18.16 -22.15 10.50
N LEU A 154 19.13 -21.84 11.36
CA LEU A 154 19.07 -20.71 12.30
C LEU A 154 19.44 -19.37 11.66
N GLU A 155 19.78 -19.37 10.37
CA GLU A 155 20.13 -18.13 9.67
C GLU A 155 18.89 -17.25 9.50
N PRO A 156 19.03 -15.92 9.69
CA PRO A 156 17.99 -14.97 9.33
C PRO A 156 17.60 -15.04 7.85
N PHE A 157 16.42 -14.51 7.53
CA PHE A 157 16.00 -14.38 6.14
C PHE A 157 16.61 -13.15 5.48
N TYR A 158 17.92 -13.22 5.18
CA TYR A 158 18.67 -12.14 4.48
C TYR A 158 18.02 -11.73 3.15
N VAL A 159 17.44 -12.70 2.46
CA VAL A 159 16.63 -12.51 1.26
C VAL A 159 15.19 -12.91 1.56
N LYS A 160 14.25 -12.07 1.12
CA LYS A 160 12.80 -12.26 1.21
C LYS A 160 12.24 -12.64 -0.13
N LEU A 161 11.57 -13.78 -0.19
CA LEU A 161 10.74 -14.14 -1.34
C LEU A 161 9.44 -13.32 -1.31
N ARG A 162 9.12 -12.71 -2.44
CA ARG A 162 7.79 -12.17 -2.74
C ARG A 162 7.27 -12.84 -4.00
N VAL A 163 6.08 -13.43 -3.91
CA VAL A 163 5.40 -14.03 -5.05
C VAL A 163 4.11 -13.27 -5.31
N GLU A 164 3.90 -12.91 -6.57
CA GLU A 164 2.63 -12.34 -7.02
C GLU A 164 2.10 -13.12 -8.21
N ALA A 165 0.79 -13.30 -8.29
CA ALA A 165 0.12 -13.98 -9.38
C ALA A 165 -0.82 -13.02 -10.11
N ASP A 166 -0.98 -13.19 -11.42
CA ASP A 166 -2.07 -12.50 -12.10
C ASP A 166 -3.43 -13.05 -11.64
N ILE A 167 -4.48 -12.26 -11.86
CA ILE A 167 -5.84 -12.59 -11.41
C ILE A 167 -6.41 -13.87 -12.04
N ASN A 168 -5.89 -14.33 -13.18
CA ASN A 168 -6.35 -15.54 -13.83
C ASN A 168 -5.85 -16.78 -13.08
N VAL A 169 -4.63 -16.76 -12.54
CA VAL A 169 -4.10 -17.88 -11.73
C VAL A 169 -5.07 -18.27 -10.62
N THR A 170 -5.61 -17.29 -9.90
CA THR A 170 -6.56 -17.54 -8.80
C THR A 170 -7.98 -17.83 -9.26
N LYS A 171 -8.33 -17.56 -10.53
CA LYS A 171 -9.67 -17.79 -11.10
C LYS A 171 -9.79 -19.09 -11.88
N ASN A 172 -8.77 -19.46 -12.64
CA ASN A 172 -8.81 -20.56 -13.59
C ASN A 172 -7.53 -21.43 -13.57
N GLY A 173 -6.60 -21.15 -12.64
CA GLY A 173 -5.36 -21.90 -12.48
C GLY A 173 -4.26 -21.52 -13.45
N LYS A 174 -4.50 -20.67 -14.45
CA LYS A 174 -3.51 -20.39 -15.51
C LYS A 174 -3.13 -18.93 -15.56
N GLY A 175 -1.84 -18.65 -15.74
CA GLY A 175 -1.35 -17.29 -15.90
C GLY A 175 0.13 -17.15 -15.67
N LYS A 176 0.51 -15.97 -15.17
CA LYS A 176 1.86 -15.55 -14.85
C LYS A 176 2.05 -15.50 -13.34
N LEU A 177 3.22 -15.96 -12.92
CA LEU A 177 3.78 -15.71 -11.60
C LEU A 177 4.96 -14.74 -11.72
N TYR A 178 5.04 -13.83 -10.77
CA TYR A 178 6.22 -13.05 -10.47
C TYR A 178 6.89 -13.63 -9.23
N LEU A 179 8.19 -13.91 -9.32
CA LEU A 179 9.05 -14.24 -8.19
C LEU A 179 10.06 -13.11 -8.02
N GLY A 180 10.06 -12.46 -6.87
CA GLY A 180 11.06 -11.47 -6.48
C GLY A 180 11.83 -11.92 -5.26
N PHE A 181 13.16 -11.91 -5.35
CA PHE A 181 14.08 -12.14 -4.24
C PHE A 181 14.69 -10.80 -3.84
N HIS A 182 14.30 -10.29 -2.67
CA HIS A 182 14.66 -8.96 -2.18
C HIS A 182 15.56 -9.07 -0.96
N LEU A 183 16.71 -8.40 -0.96
CA LEU A 183 17.54 -8.32 0.25
C LEU A 183 16.78 -7.51 1.31
N ASP A 184 16.78 -8.02 2.55
CA ASP A 184 16.16 -7.33 3.66
C ASP A 184 17.14 -6.29 4.25
N PRO A 185 16.81 -4.99 4.18
CA PRO A 185 17.70 -3.93 4.63
C PRO A 185 18.01 -3.98 6.13
N LEU A 186 17.29 -4.77 6.93
CA LEU A 186 17.57 -4.95 8.36
C LEU A 186 18.90 -5.65 8.65
N TYR A 187 19.44 -6.44 7.71
CA TYR A 187 20.64 -7.24 7.93
C TYR A 187 21.90 -6.66 7.28
N ASP A 188 21.80 -5.49 6.64
CA ASP A 188 22.93 -4.82 5.98
C ASP A 188 23.71 -5.74 5.03
N VAL A 189 22.95 -6.59 4.31
CA VAL A 189 23.50 -7.54 3.35
C VAL A 189 23.44 -6.99 1.93
N HIS A 190 24.36 -7.43 1.09
CA HIS A 190 24.36 -7.17 -0.33
C HIS A 190 24.65 -8.42 -1.16
N TRP A 191 24.36 -8.33 -2.46
CA TRP A 191 24.76 -9.36 -3.41
C TRP A 191 26.26 -9.30 -3.67
N ASN A 192 26.90 -10.45 -3.82
CA ASN A 192 28.24 -10.57 -4.38
C ASN A 192 28.15 -11.14 -5.78
N ASN A 193 28.31 -10.27 -6.77
CA ASN A 193 28.19 -10.62 -8.17
C ASN A 193 29.47 -11.28 -8.73
N LEU A 194 30.54 -11.35 -7.93
CA LEU A 194 31.73 -12.15 -8.23
C LEU A 194 31.54 -13.63 -7.87
N ALA A 195 30.59 -13.93 -6.98
CA ALA A 195 30.20 -15.29 -6.63
C ALA A 195 29.21 -15.89 -7.65
N ALA A 196 28.81 -17.14 -7.41
CA ALA A 196 27.76 -17.77 -8.21
C ALA A 196 26.45 -16.97 -8.10
N PRO A 197 25.74 -16.70 -9.22
CA PRO A 197 24.47 -15.99 -9.18
C PRO A 197 23.42 -16.73 -8.34
N LEU A 198 22.41 -15.98 -7.89
CA LEU A 198 21.24 -16.57 -7.24
C LEU A 198 20.58 -17.58 -8.18
N THR A 199 20.31 -18.77 -7.68
CA THR A 199 19.54 -19.81 -8.39
C THR A 199 18.30 -20.19 -7.60
N PHE A 200 17.21 -20.48 -8.29
CA PHE A 200 16.02 -21.05 -7.66
C PHE A 200 15.57 -22.33 -8.37
N GLU A 201 14.88 -23.18 -7.63
CA GLU A 201 14.21 -24.39 -8.09
C GLU A 201 12.81 -24.44 -7.51
N ILE A 202 11.85 -24.88 -8.32
CA ILE A 202 10.43 -24.99 -7.99
C ILE A 202 10.03 -26.45 -8.08
N LYS A 203 9.41 -26.96 -7.01
CA LYS A 203 8.78 -28.27 -7.00
C LYS A 203 7.28 -28.10 -6.91
N THR A 204 6.58 -28.81 -7.78
CA THR A 204 5.12 -28.78 -7.87
C THR A 204 4.54 -30.15 -7.56
N SER A 205 3.28 -30.18 -7.10
CA SER A 205 2.51 -31.42 -7.02
C SER A 205 2.05 -31.88 -8.41
N ASP A 206 1.67 -33.16 -8.49
CA ASP A 206 1.16 -33.77 -9.72
C ASP A 206 0.01 -32.94 -10.31
N GLY A 207 0.13 -32.61 -11.61
CA GLY A 207 -0.86 -31.83 -12.35
C GLY A 207 -0.60 -30.32 -12.38
N THR A 208 0.36 -29.79 -11.63
CA THR A 208 0.79 -28.38 -11.72
C THR A 208 2.07 -28.25 -12.51
N THR A 209 2.06 -27.36 -13.50
CA THR A 209 3.26 -27.00 -14.28
C THR A 209 3.63 -25.55 -14.04
N ILE A 210 4.87 -25.29 -13.64
CA ILE A 210 5.45 -23.95 -13.60
C ILE A 210 6.67 -23.93 -14.52
N SER A 211 6.73 -22.95 -15.43
CA SER A 211 7.80 -22.84 -16.43
C SER A 211 8.40 -21.43 -16.49
N PRO A 212 9.73 -21.29 -16.40
CA PRO A 212 10.67 -22.36 -16.07
C PRO A 212 10.53 -22.80 -14.60
N SER A 213 10.76 -24.08 -14.31
CA SER A 213 10.75 -24.63 -12.94
C SER A 213 12.04 -24.36 -12.17
N ASN A 214 13.04 -23.76 -12.81
CA ASN A 214 14.28 -23.33 -12.20
C ASN A 214 14.79 -22.09 -12.95
N GLY A 215 15.70 -21.35 -12.33
CA GLY A 215 16.31 -20.21 -13.00
C GLY A 215 17.53 -19.70 -12.26
N GLU A 216 18.29 -18.87 -12.97
CA GLU A 216 19.52 -18.25 -12.51
C GLU A 216 19.43 -16.74 -12.76
N ALA A 217 19.83 -15.95 -11.77
CA ALA A 217 19.91 -14.50 -11.90
C ALA A 217 20.94 -14.10 -12.96
N PRO A 218 20.75 -12.98 -13.66
CA PRO A 218 21.70 -12.54 -14.68
C PRO A 218 23.06 -12.24 -14.04
N LYS A 219 24.13 -12.48 -14.80
CA LYS A 219 25.47 -12.02 -14.44
C LYS A 219 25.51 -10.49 -14.52
N ILE A 220 26.00 -9.86 -13.46
CA ILE A 220 26.06 -8.40 -13.30
C ILE A 220 27.53 -7.97 -13.25
N GLU A 221 27.85 -6.89 -13.94
CA GLU A 221 29.24 -6.45 -14.11
C GLU A 221 29.84 -5.75 -12.87
N VAL A 222 29.00 -5.09 -12.06
CA VAL A 222 29.49 -4.48 -10.82
C VAL A 222 29.70 -5.55 -9.75
N GLU A 223 30.68 -5.34 -8.86
CA GLU A 223 31.06 -6.34 -7.84
C GLU A 223 29.94 -6.62 -6.84
N SER A 224 29.16 -5.60 -6.47
CA SER A 224 28.03 -5.72 -5.54
C SER A 224 26.90 -4.74 -5.85
N ASP A 225 25.69 -5.12 -5.44
CA ASP A 225 24.48 -4.30 -5.52
C ASP A 225 23.42 -4.80 -4.53
N ALA A 226 22.29 -4.10 -4.44
CA ALA A 226 21.13 -4.48 -3.64
C ALA A 226 19.82 -4.59 -4.43
N ASP A 227 19.88 -4.68 -5.76
CA ASP A 227 18.67 -4.78 -6.58
C ASP A 227 18.00 -6.15 -6.45
N PRO A 228 16.66 -6.22 -6.48
CA PRO A 228 15.96 -7.50 -6.40
C PRO A 228 16.29 -8.40 -7.60
N ARG A 229 16.35 -9.71 -7.36
CA ARG A 229 16.44 -10.71 -8.43
C ARG A 229 15.03 -11.17 -8.78
N GLU A 230 14.59 -10.85 -9.99
CA GLU A 230 13.18 -10.93 -10.38
C GLU A 230 12.98 -11.85 -11.58
N PHE A 231 11.93 -12.66 -11.54
CA PHE A 231 11.61 -13.63 -12.58
C PHE A 231 10.11 -13.60 -12.89
N LEU A 232 9.77 -13.81 -14.16
CA LEU A 232 8.40 -14.00 -14.62
C LEU A 232 8.25 -15.42 -15.16
N LEU A 233 7.31 -16.17 -14.60
CA LEU A 233 7.07 -17.58 -14.92
C LEU A 233 5.65 -17.76 -15.45
N ASP A 234 5.43 -18.81 -16.20
CA ASP A 234 4.11 -19.33 -16.56
C ASP A 234 3.68 -20.39 -15.54
N ILE A 235 2.40 -20.38 -15.16
CA ILE A 235 1.78 -21.42 -14.35
C ILE A 235 0.54 -21.98 -15.04
N ASP A 236 0.41 -23.30 -14.99
CA ASP A 236 -0.81 -24.06 -15.24
C ASP A 236 -1.07 -24.94 -14.02
N ALA A 237 -1.87 -24.43 -13.09
CA ALA A 237 -2.29 -25.09 -11.88
C ALA A 237 -3.39 -26.09 -12.21
N GLY A 238 -3.08 -27.38 -12.11
CA GLY A 238 -4.03 -28.46 -12.31
C GLY A 238 -5.17 -28.43 -11.28
N GLN A 239 -6.17 -29.28 -11.47
CA GLN A 239 -7.23 -29.43 -10.48
C GLN A 239 -6.66 -29.90 -9.14
N GLY A 240 -6.96 -29.18 -8.06
CA GLY A 240 -6.50 -29.51 -6.70
C GLY A 240 -5.09 -29.01 -6.36
N ALA A 241 -4.50 -28.16 -7.21
CA ALA A 241 -3.25 -27.49 -6.90
C ALA A 241 -3.44 -26.41 -5.83
N ASP A 242 -2.88 -26.63 -4.65
CA ASP A 242 -3.02 -25.69 -3.53
C ASP A 242 -1.73 -24.93 -3.20
N SER A 243 -0.57 -25.51 -3.54
CA SER A 243 0.74 -24.90 -3.25
C SER A 243 1.87 -25.47 -4.12
N PHE A 244 3.03 -24.80 -4.08
CA PHE A 244 4.30 -25.27 -4.64
C PHE A 244 5.46 -24.84 -3.74
N GLU A 245 6.58 -25.57 -3.81
CA GLU A 245 7.79 -25.27 -3.05
C GLU A 245 8.77 -24.47 -3.90
N VAL A 246 9.46 -23.52 -3.27
CA VAL A 246 10.55 -22.75 -3.86
C VAL A 246 11.80 -22.92 -2.99
N THR A 247 12.86 -23.47 -3.58
CA THR A 247 14.20 -23.47 -2.99
C THR A 247 15.04 -22.40 -3.66
N VAL A 248 15.71 -21.55 -2.89
CA VAL A 248 16.64 -20.55 -3.41
C VAL A 248 18.02 -20.72 -2.78
N LYS A 249 19.06 -20.58 -3.60
CA LYS A 249 20.46 -20.61 -3.20
C LYS A 249 21.14 -19.33 -3.67
N TYR A 250 21.87 -18.68 -2.79
CA TYR A 250 22.53 -17.41 -3.08
C TYR A 250 23.72 -17.20 -2.14
N PHE A 251 24.51 -16.16 -2.41
CA PHE A 251 25.52 -15.65 -1.49
C PHE A 251 25.04 -14.31 -0.91
N ALA A 252 25.04 -14.21 0.42
CA ALA A 252 24.90 -12.95 1.12
C ALA A 252 26.27 -12.54 1.67
N CYS A 253 26.60 -11.27 1.57
CA CYS A 253 27.75 -10.72 2.27
C CYS A 253 27.34 -9.51 3.12
N ASN A 254 28.04 -9.34 4.23
CA ASN A 254 27.96 -8.18 5.10
C ASN A 254 29.39 -7.66 5.31
N ASP A 255 29.68 -6.48 4.78
CA ASP A 255 31.02 -5.87 4.84
C ASP A 255 31.38 -5.41 6.26
N ALA A 256 30.40 -4.94 7.03
CA ALA A 256 30.61 -4.45 8.40
C ALA A 256 31.02 -5.59 9.35
N GLU A 257 30.46 -6.78 9.16
CA GLU A 257 30.78 -8.00 9.90
C GLU A 257 31.87 -8.85 9.22
N GLY A 258 32.28 -8.50 8.00
CA GLY A 258 33.42 -9.09 7.31
C GLY A 258 33.19 -10.52 6.80
N TRP A 259 31.96 -10.90 6.47
CA TRP A 259 31.65 -12.24 5.98
C TRP A 259 30.91 -12.24 4.64
N CYS A 260 31.11 -13.31 3.88
CA CYS A 260 30.27 -13.68 2.75
C CYS A 260 30.05 -15.19 2.73
N LYS A 261 28.79 -15.62 2.72
CA LYS A 261 28.46 -17.05 2.88
C LYS A 261 27.33 -17.50 1.95
N PRO A 262 27.36 -18.77 1.52
CA PRO A 262 26.24 -19.37 0.80
C PRO A 262 25.06 -19.56 1.76
N VAL A 263 23.87 -19.23 1.30
CA VAL A 263 22.61 -19.37 2.02
C VAL A 263 21.64 -20.16 1.16
N THR A 264 20.92 -21.09 1.78
CA THR A 264 19.79 -21.80 1.16
C THR A 264 18.54 -21.53 1.98
N GLN A 265 17.46 -21.19 1.31
CA GLN A 265 16.14 -21.00 1.93
C GLN A 265 15.09 -21.77 1.16
N GLN A 266 14.07 -22.24 1.87
CA GLN A 266 12.94 -22.96 1.32
C GLN A 266 11.64 -22.29 1.73
N TYR A 267 10.67 -22.31 0.82
CA TYR A 267 9.38 -21.66 0.98
C TYR A 267 8.30 -22.54 0.40
N THR A 268 7.16 -22.59 1.09
CA THR A 268 5.91 -23.09 0.53
C THR A 268 5.05 -21.90 0.13
N VAL A 269 4.65 -21.86 -1.13
CA VAL A 269 3.82 -20.80 -1.69
C VAL A 269 2.43 -21.37 -1.92
N ALA A 270 1.43 -20.86 -1.21
CA ALA A 270 0.05 -21.24 -1.45
C ALA A 270 -0.51 -20.48 -2.66
N LEU A 271 -1.31 -21.15 -3.49
CA LEU A 271 -2.05 -20.53 -4.59
C LEU A 271 -3.30 -19.77 -4.09
N GLN A 272 -3.11 -19.02 -3.00
CA GLN A 272 -4.10 -18.20 -2.33
C GLN A 272 -3.58 -16.77 -2.22
N VAL A 273 -4.46 -15.81 -2.51
CA VAL A 273 -4.14 -14.39 -2.33
C VAL A 273 -3.86 -14.10 -0.85
N ASP A 274 -2.70 -13.51 -0.59
CA ASP A 274 -2.38 -12.94 0.70
C ASP A 274 -3.11 -11.60 0.86
N ARG A 275 -4.11 -11.59 1.75
CA ARG A 275 -4.90 -10.39 2.06
C ARG A 275 -4.06 -9.28 2.70
N ASP A 276 -2.96 -9.62 3.35
CA ASP A 276 -2.06 -8.71 4.07
C ASP A 276 -0.74 -8.45 3.33
N GLY A 277 -0.54 -9.12 2.19
CA GLY A 277 0.67 -9.02 1.37
C GLY A 277 0.90 -7.66 0.71
N GLY A 278 -0.02 -6.70 0.89
CA GLY A 278 0.11 -5.32 0.44
C GLY A 278 0.22 -5.15 -1.07
N ASN A 279 0.36 -3.89 -1.51
CA ASN A 279 0.52 -3.56 -2.92
C ASN A 279 1.86 -2.85 -3.14
N ALA A 280 2.81 -3.56 -3.75
CA ALA A 280 4.11 -3.00 -4.12
C ALA A 280 3.92 -1.86 -5.13
N ARG A 281 4.44 -0.67 -4.82
CA ARG A 281 4.38 0.48 -5.72
C ARG A 281 5.56 0.44 -6.68
N ARG A 282 5.57 -0.53 -7.59
CA ARG A 282 6.55 -0.60 -8.68
C ARG A 282 6.20 0.49 -9.69
N THR A 283 6.87 1.63 -9.61
CA THR A 283 6.76 2.63 -10.68
C THR A 283 7.28 1.99 -11.95
N SER A 284 6.40 1.84 -12.95
CA SER A 284 6.86 1.63 -14.32
C SER A 284 7.87 2.74 -14.63
N GLN A 285 9.06 2.36 -15.13
CA GLN A 285 9.97 3.34 -15.73
C GLN A 285 9.16 4.26 -16.64
N PRO A 286 9.42 5.58 -16.63
CA PRO A 286 8.67 6.51 -17.44
C PRO A 286 8.82 6.04 -18.89
N ALA A 287 7.71 5.62 -19.49
CA ALA A 287 7.65 5.41 -20.93
C ALA A 287 8.28 6.64 -21.58
N ALA A 288 9.32 6.42 -22.39
CA ALA A 288 10.10 7.46 -23.04
C ALA A 288 9.15 8.56 -23.53
N ARG A 289 9.16 9.71 -22.84
CA ARG A 289 8.55 10.93 -23.36
C ARG A 289 9.35 11.27 -24.60
N GLY A 290 8.86 10.82 -25.74
CA GLY A 290 9.31 11.30 -27.04
C GLY A 290 9.40 12.82 -26.98
N LYS A 291 10.58 13.33 -27.30
CA LYS A 291 10.84 14.77 -27.45
C LYS A 291 9.76 15.35 -28.37
N ARG A 292 8.77 16.05 -27.81
CA ARG A 292 7.97 16.99 -28.60
C ARG A 292 8.82 18.27 -28.77
N PRO A 293 8.90 18.81 -30.00
CA PRO A 293 9.72 19.98 -30.28
C PRO A 293 9.21 21.21 -29.51
N PRO A 294 10.08 22.20 -29.25
CA PRO A 294 9.73 23.36 -28.44
C PRO A 294 8.80 24.27 -29.26
N GLY A 295 7.56 24.46 -28.79
CA GLY A 295 6.60 25.28 -29.49
C GLY A 295 5.29 25.51 -28.75
N ARG A 296 5.18 26.71 -28.17
CA ARG A 296 4.01 27.43 -27.63
C ARG A 296 3.48 27.03 -26.23
N PRO A 297 3.34 27.99 -25.30
CA PRO A 297 2.80 27.72 -23.98
C PRO A 297 1.28 27.51 -24.09
N ALA A 298 0.82 26.34 -23.66
CA ALA A 298 -0.61 26.11 -23.41
C ALA A 298 -0.96 26.64 -22.01
N PRO A 299 -2.12 27.28 -21.82
CA PRO A 299 -2.51 27.87 -20.55
C PRO A 299 -2.65 26.78 -19.49
N GLY A 300 -2.19 27.08 -18.27
CA GLY A 300 -2.15 26.13 -17.16
C GLY A 300 -3.49 25.47 -16.88
N THR A 301 -3.48 24.15 -16.75
CA THR A 301 -4.55 23.40 -16.10
C THR A 301 -4.20 23.24 -14.62
N PRO A 302 -4.98 23.84 -13.69
CA PRO A 302 -4.87 23.56 -12.28
C PRO A 302 -5.22 22.09 -11.99
N SER A 303 -4.45 21.48 -11.09
CA SER A 303 -4.77 20.21 -10.45
C SER A 303 -6.14 20.31 -9.74
N ALA A 304 -7.18 19.64 -10.26
CA ALA A 304 -8.53 19.65 -9.70
C ALA A 304 -8.88 18.29 -9.08
N ALA A 305 -8.30 18.00 -7.91
CA ALA A 305 -8.77 16.93 -7.03
C ALA A 305 -9.95 17.37 -6.12
N GLY A 306 -10.37 18.64 -6.17
CA GLY A 306 -11.43 19.21 -5.32
C GLY A 306 -12.84 19.28 -5.92
N ASN A 307 -13.03 18.98 -7.21
CA ASN A 307 -14.29 19.22 -7.93
C ASN A 307 -15.15 17.99 -8.19
N ARG A 308 -14.91 16.86 -7.49
CA ARG A 308 -15.68 15.62 -7.72
C ARG A 308 -16.34 15.13 -6.45
N LEU A 309 -17.65 15.00 -6.49
CA LEU A 309 -18.46 14.40 -5.43
C LEU A 309 -18.79 12.95 -5.81
N MET A 310 -18.52 12.01 -4.92
CA MET A 310 -18.81 10.59 -5.13
C MET A 310 -19.68 10.03 -4.00
N GLY A 311 -20.64 9.20 -4.36
CA GLY A 311 -21.53 8.57 -3.39
C GLY A 311 -22.59 7.67 -4.01
N MET A 312 -23.69 7.53 -3.30
CA MET A 312 -24.90 6.85 -3.77
C MET A 312 -26.05 7.85 -3.85
N VAL A 313 -26.90 7.73 -4.88
CA VAL A 313 -28.13 8.52 -4.97
C VAL A 313 -29.04 8.18 -3.79
N SER A 314 -29.35 9.18 -2.95
CA SER A 314 -30.35 9.09 -1.88
C SER A 314 -31.74 9.40 -2.41
N SER A 315 -31.87 10.50 -3.15
CA SER A 315 -33.11 10.99 -3.76
C SER A 315 -32.81 11.89 -4.95
N VAL A 316 -33.80 12.04 -5.83
CA VAL A 316 -33.78 12.93 -6.99
C VAL A 316 -35.09 13.70 -6.99
N ASP A 317 -35.01 15.03 -6.95
CA ASP A 317 -36.14 15.93 -7.15
C ASP A 317 -36.08 16.45 -8.59
N LEU A 318 -37.10 16.09 -9.38
CA LEU A 318 -37.17 16.46 -10.79
C LEU A 318 -37.67 17.89 -11.02
N GLU A 319 -38.40 18.46 -10.05
CA GLU A 319 -38.95 19.81 -10.14
C GLU A 319 -37.86 20.85 -9.85
N SER A 320 -37.13 20.68 -8.75
CA SER A 320 -35.98 21.53 -8.41
C SER A 320 -34.67 21.10 -9.09
N ARG A 321 -34.67 19.96 -9.78
CA ARG A 321 -33.50 19.31 -10.40
C ARG A 321 -32.34 19.10 -9.43
N VAL A 322 -32.65 18.77 -8.18
CA VAL A 322 -31.67 18.51 -7.12
C VAL A 322 -31.46 17.00 -6.94
N VAL A 323 -30.19 16.59 -6.88
CA VAL A 323 -29.81 15.21 -6.51
C VAL A 323 -29.19 15.21 -5.12
N THR A 324 -29.78 14.44 -4.22
CA THR A 324 -29.21 14.19 -2.89
C THR A 324 -28.32 12.95 -2.95
N ILE A 325 -27.07 13.09 -2.54
CA ILE A 325 -26.05 12.05 -2.59
C ILE A 325 -25.60 11.73 -1.17
N ARG A 326 -25.63 10.45 -0.81
CA ARG A 326 -24.94 9.94 0.38
C ARG A 326 -23.48 9.69 0.04
N THR A 327 -22.58 10.48 0.61
CA THR A 327 -21.14 10.37 0.38
C THR A 327 -20.55 9.16 1.13
N ARG A 328 -19.34 8.76 0.75
CA ARG A 328 -18.59 7.69 1.44
C ARG A 328 -18.24 8.05 2.89
N GLU A 329 -18.22 9.34 3.22
CA GLU A 329 -17.96 9.86 4.56
C GLU A 329 -19.22 9.82 5.46
N GLY A 330 -20.36 9.34 4.93
CA GLY A 330 -21.57 9.11 5.70
C GLY A 330 -22.57 10.27 5.75
N GLY A 331 -22.22 11.42 5.16
CA GLY A 331 -23.11 12.60 5.07
C GLY A 331 -23.94 12.65 3.78
N GLU A 332 -25.02 13.42 3.81
CA GLU A 332 -25.80 13.75 2.60
C GLU A 332 -25.37 15.11 2.04
N ARG A 333 -25.34 15.21 0.71
CA ARG A 333 -24.99 16.41 -0.04
C ARG A 333 -25.98 16.60 -1.16
N GLU A 334 -26.54 17.80 -1.27
CA GLU A 334 -27.42 18.18 -2.37
C GLU A 334 -26.61 18.87 -3.48
N VAL A 335 -26.94 18.57 -4.73
CA VAL A 335 -26.31 19.17 -5.90
C VAL A 335 -27.39 19.50 -6.93
N VAL A 336 -27.37 20.73 -7.45
CA VAL A 336 -28.27 21.15 -8.50
C VAL A 336 -27.75 20.65 -9.84
N VAL A 337 -28.60 20.02 -10.66
CA VAL A 337 -28.25 19.49 -11.98
C VAL A 337 -28.97 20.29 -13.06
N PRO A 338 -28.35 21.33 -13.64
CA PRO A 338 -28.94 22.13 -14.71
C PRO A 338 -29.44 21.30 -15.91
N ALA A 339 -30.32 21.89 -16.71
CA ALA A 339 -30.92 21.21 -17.87
C ALA A 339 -29.88 20.83 -18.94
N GLU A 340 -28.83 21.63 -19.05
CA GLU A 340 -27.73 21.48 -20.00
C GLU A 340 -26.67 20.45 -19.57
N VAL A 341 -26.75 19.91 -18.34
CA VAL A 341 -25.76 18.96 -17.85
C VAL A 341 -25.92 17.60 -18.51
N VAL A 342 -24.83 17.11 -19.10
CA VAL A 342 -24.77 15.76 -19.64
C VAL A 342 -24.77 14.75 -18.49
N ILE A 343 -25.76 13.85 -18.52
CA ILE A 343 -25.91 12.74 -17.58
C ILE A 343 -25.59 11.45 -18.33
N ARG A 344 -24.75 10.60 -17.74
CA ARG A 344 -24.46 9.26 -18.27
C ARG A 344 -24.76 8.17 -17.25
N ARG A 345 -25.54 7.16 -17.63
CA ARG A 345 -25.78 5.92 -16.86
C ARG A 345 -25.19 4.74 -17.61
N ASP A 346 -24.33 3.97 -16.95
CA ASP A 346 -23.70 2.77 -17.52
C ASP A 346 -23.07 3.05 -18.91
N GLU A 347 -22.37 4.19 -19.00
CA GLU A 347 -21.66 4.70 -20.18
C GLU A 347 -22.54 5.16 -21.35
N ARG A 348 -23.86 5.19 -21.17
CA ARG A 348 -24.85 5.70 -22.14
C ARG A 348 -25.44 7.03 -21.67
N GLU A 349 -25.89 7.85 -22.62
CA GLU A 349 -26.63 9.08 -22.31
C GLU A 349 -27.94 8.75 -21.59
N ALA A 350 -28.27 9.53 -20.56
CA ALA A 350 -29.40 9.30 -19.68
C ALA A 350 -30.04 10.63 -19.27
N ASN A 351 -31.23 10.57 -18.70
CA ASN A 351 -31.96 11.71 -18.15
C ASN A 351 -31.84 11.74 -16.62
N LEU A 352 -32.19 12.89 -16.03
CA LEU A 352 -32.22 13.04 -14.58
C LEU A 352 -33.22 12.08 -13.92
N SER A 353 -34.34 11.79 -14.62
CA SER A 353 -35.35 10.81 -14.23
C SER A 353 -34.83 9.37 -14.16
N ASP A 354 -33.69 9.07 -14.80
CA ASP A 354 -33.14 7.72 -14.89
C ASP A 354 -32.19 7.41 -13.73
N LEU A 355 -31.97 8.36 -12.81
CA LEU A 355 -31.17 8.15 -11.61
C LEU A 355 -32.02 7.50 -10.52
N GLU A 356 -31.68 6.26 -10.17
CA GLU A 356 -32.41 5.52 -9.13
C GLU A 356 -31.68 5.58 -7.79
N ARG A 357 -32.46 5.47 -6.71
CA ARG A 357 -31.92 5.33 -5.36
C ARG A 357 -30.93 4.17 -5.29
N ARG A 358 -29.81 4.37 -4.58
CA ARG A 358 -28.66 3.46 -4.46
C ARG A 358 -27.79 3.30 -5.71
N ASN A 359 -28.09 3.94 -6.84
CA ASN A 359 -27.12 3.99 -7.93
C ASN A 359 -25.83 4.66 -7.47
N ARG A 360 -24.68 4.14 -7.92
CA ARG A 360 -23.38 4.75 -7.64
C ARG A 360 -23.22 5.97 -8.52
N ILE A 361 -22.97 7.12 -7.93
CA ILE A 361 -22.93 8.40 -8.66
C ILE A 361 -21.60 9.13 -8.41
N MET A 362 -21.08 9.73 -9.48
CA MET A 362 -20.00 10.71 -9.46
C MET A 362 -20.50 11.97 -10.15
N ILE A 363 -20.47 13.09 -9.43
CA ILE A 363 -20.78 14.41 -9.97
C ILE A 363 -19.50 15.24 -10.00
N GLU A 364 -19.17 15.76 -11.18
CA GLU A 364 -18.19 16.83 -11.31
C GLU A 364 -18.90 18.15 -11.06
N LEU A 365 -18.42 18.94 -10.12
CA LEU A 365 -19.00 20.22 -9.72
C LEU A 365 -18.48 21.34 -10.64
N ASP A 366 -19.30 22.36 -10.85
CA ASP A 366 -18.99 23.55 -11.66
C ASP A 366 -18.25 24.61 -10.83
N GLY A 367 -17.10 24.22 -10.26
CA GLY A 367 -16.25 25.11 -9.46
C GLY A 367 -16.99 25.68 -8.25
N ASP A 368 -16.96 27.01 -8.13
CA ASP A 368 -17.58 27.76 -7.02
C ASP A 368 -19.05 28.13 -7.27
N ARG A 369 -19.63 27.73 -8.41
CA ARG A 369 -21.02 28.08 -8.75
C ARG A 369 -21.99 27.38 -7.79
N LYS A 370 -22.83 28.18 -7.12
CA LYS A 370 -23.87 27.74 -6.19
C LYS A 370 -25.18 28.46 -6.47
N ASP A 371 -26.29 27.85 -6.09
CA ASP A 371 -27.60 28.51 -6.09
C ASP A 371 -27.78 29.39 -4.85
N ASP A 372 -28.96 30.01 -4.73
CA ASP A 372 -29.29 30.94 -3.63
C ASP A 372 -29.32 30.25 -2.25
N GLU A 373 -29.46 28.92 -2.21
CA GLU A 373 -29.40 28.10 -0.99
C GLU A 373 -27.97 27.59 -0.70
N GLY A 374 -26.99 27.96 -1.52
CA GLY A 374 -25.60 27.56 -1.38
C GLY A 374 -25.28 26.14 -1.87
N ARG A 375 -26.21 25.49 -2.59
CA ARG A 375 -26.02 24.17 -3.20
C ARG A 375 -25.14 24.30 -4.45
N PRO A 376 -24.10 23.48 -4.60
CA PRO A 376 -23.23 23.54 -5.77
C PRO A 376 -23.94 23.05 -7.03
N TYR A 377 -23.52 23.58 -8.18
CA TYR A 377 -23.99 23.12 -9.48
C TYR A 377 -23.16 21.95 -10.02
N ALA A 378 -23.83 20.99 -10.65
CA ALA A 378 -23.18 19.94 -11.42
C ALA A 378 -22.70 20.50 -12.77
N LYS A 379 -21.49 20.11 -13.16
CA LYS A 379 -20.95 20.26 -14.52
C LYS A 379 -21.17 19.00 -15.34
N ARG A 380 -21.12 17.83 -14.70
CA ARG A 380 -21.31 16.52 -15.34
C ARG A 380 -21.74 15.47 -14.32
N VAL A 381 -22.66 14.60 -14.69
CA VAL A 381 -23.13 13.50 -13.85
C VAL A 381 -22.83 12.16 -14.51
N MET A 382 -22.20 11.25 -13.76
CA MET A 382 -21.98 9.87 -14.16
C MET A 382 -22.55 8.94 -13.10
N THR A 383 -23.39 8.01 -13.50
CA THR A 383 -24.03 7.04 -12.62
C THR A 383 -23.84 5.61 -13.14
N ARG A 384 -23.84 4.64 -12.23
CA ARG A 384 -23.83 3.21 -12.55
C ARG A 384 -24.89 2.50 -11.71
N SER A 385 -25.56 1.56 -12.36
CA SER A 385 -26.48 0.64 -11.67
C SER A 385 -25.69 -0.15 -10.62
N ASN A 386 -26.29 -0.39 -9.46
CA ASN A 386 -25.60 -1.04 -8.34
C ASN A 386 -25.59 -2.57 -8.45
#